data_AF-A0A926CGJ6-F1
#
_entry.id   AF-A0A926CGJ6-F1
#
_cell.length_a   1.000
_cell.length_b   1.000
_cell.length_c   1.000
_cell.angle_alpha   90.00
_cell.angle_beta   90.00
_cell.angle_gamma   90.00
#
_symmetry.space_group_name_H-M   'P 1'
#
loop_
_entity.id
_entity.type
_entity.pdbx_description
1 polymer ?
#
loop_
_entity_poly.entity_id
_entity_poly.type
_entity_poly.pdbx_seq_one_letter_code
_entity_poly.pdbx_strand_id
1 'polypeptide(L)'
;MTTLSTSEAGELCLTLRGEAENRILATLRRWPHWQRVVIERHPDDAGRCVAVTLIADSSFESTMREILKRSFNLTFPVAGGSSELAAEVPTPVRASRYRR
;
A
#
# COMPACT_ATOMS: atom_id res chain seq x y z
N MET A 1 6.93 0.75 5.48
CA MET A 1 6.79 2.16 5.05
C MET A 1 6.20 2.19 3.63
N THR A 2 5.15 2.98 3.39
CA THR A 2 4.51 3.11 2.07
C THR A 2 4.97 4.41 1.40
N THR A 3 5.36 4.35 0.13
CA THR A 3 5.81 5.52 -0.62
C THR A 3 5.00 5.67 -1.90
N LEU A 4 4.47 6.87 -2.13
CA LEU A 4 3.80 7.23 -3.38
C LEU A 4 4.66 8.27 -4.08
N SER A 5 5.09 7.98 -5.31
CA SER A 5 5.92 8.89 -6.10
C SER A 5 5.48 8.86 -7.56
N THR A 6 5.65 9.98 -8.25
CA THR A 6 5.43 10.06 -9.69
C THR A 6 6.80 10.06 -10.37
N SER A 7 7.03 9.15 -11.31
CA SER A 7 8.27 9.06 -12.06
C SER A 7 8.40 10.24 -13.02
N GLU A 8 9.62 10.54 -13.46
CA GLU A 8 9.88 11.59 -14.47
C GLU A 8 9.19 11.28 -15.82
N ALA A 9 8.85 10.01 -16.07
CA ALA A 9 8.08 9.56 -17.22
C ALA A 9 6.56 9.78 -17.07
N GLY A 10 6.10 10.37 -15.95
CA GLY A 10 4.68 10.56 -15.67
C GLY A 10 3.96 9.28 -15.24
N GLU A 11 4.69 8.28 -14.74
CA GLU A 11 4.10 7.06 -14.18
C GLU A 11 3.92 7.22 -12.68
N LEU A 12 2.81 6.72 -12.15
CA LEU A 12 2.56 6.67 -10.73
C LEU A 12 3.13 5.39 -10.13
N CYS A 13 4.02 5.53 -9.15
CA CYS A 13 4.69 4.43 -8.46
C CYS A 13 4.25 4.37 -6.99
N LEU A 14 3.54 3.30 -6.63
CA LEU A 14 3.22 2.97 -5.24
C LEU A 14 4.15 1.86 -4.75
N THR A 15 5.07 2.20 -3.85
CA THR A 15 6.01 1.26 -3.24
C THR A 15 5.52 0.84 -1.86
N LEU A 16 5.39 -0.47 -1.67
CA LEU A 16 4.94 -1.12 -0.44
C LEU A 16 6.12 -1.91 0.14
N ARG A 17 6.62 -1.50 1.32
CA ARG A 17 7.74 -2.18 1.99
C ARG A 17 7.30 -2.74 3.33
N GLY A 18 7.09 -4.05 3.38
CA GLY A 18 6.77 -4.79 4.60
C GLY A 18 5.50 -5.63 4.51
N GLU A 19 5.31 -6.49 5.51
CA GLU A 19 4.16 -7.39 5.61
C GLU A 19 2.86 -6.66 6.00
N ALA A 20 2.96 -5.53 6.72
CA ALA A 20 1.80 -4.71 7.08
C ALA A 20 1.11 -4.14 5.84
N GLU A 21 1.89 -3.82 4.81
CA GLU A 21 1.44 -3.32 3.52
C GLU A 21 0.82 -4.40 2.62
N ASN A 22 0.88 -5.69 3.00
CA ASN A 22 0.20 -6.76 2.24
C ASN A 22 -1.31 -6.55 2.14
N ARG A 23 -1.92 -5.86 3.11
CA ARG A 23 -3.35 -5.48 3.05
C ARG A 23 -3.62 -4.45 1.97
N ILE A 24 -2.73 -3.47 1.82
CA ILE A 24 -2.80 -2.49 0.73
C ILE A 24 -2.70 -3.22 -0.60
N LEU A 25 -1.73 -4.13 -0.73
CA LEU A 25 -1.58 -4.97 -1.91
C LEU A 25 -2.84 -5.83 -2.16
N ALA A 26 -3.42 -6.44 -1.13
CA ALA A 26 -4.61 -7.29 -1.28
C ALA A 26 -5.84 -6.53 -1.78
N THR A 27 -6.00 -5.27 -1.37
CA THR A 27 -7.08 -4.37 -1.83
C THR A 27 -6.79 -3.85 -3.24
N LEU A 28 -5.56 -3.38 -3.47
CA LEU A 28 -5.18 -2.71 -4.70
C LEU A 28 -4.88 -3.67 -5.86
N ARG A 29 -4.45 -4.90 -5.63
CA ARG A 29 -4.12 -5.88 -6.69
C ARG A 29 -5.26 -6.15 -7.67
N ARG A 30 -6.52 -5.90 -7.27
CA ARG A 30 -7.70 -6.12 -8.09
C ARG A 30 -8.00 -4.96 -9.04
N TRP A 31 -7.23 -3.89 -8.98
CA TRP A 31 -7.43 -2.73 -9.81
C TRP A 31 -6.92 -2.99 -11.24
N PRO A 32 -7.72 -2.74 -12.29
CA PRO A 32 -7.35 -3.10 -13.66
C PRO A 32 -6.39 -2.10 -14.33
N HIS A 33 -6.10 -0.96 -13.68
CA HIS A 33 -5.28 0.12 -14.26
C HIS A 33 -3.79 -0.01 -13.93
N TRP A 34 -3.37 -1.12 -13.32
CA TRP A 34 -1.96 -1.42 -13.15
C TRP A 34 -1.32 -1.71 -14.50
N GLN A 35 -0.32 -0.92 -14.85
CA GLN A 35 0.50 -1.16 -16.04
C GLN A 35 1.58 -2.19 -15.75
N ARG A 36 2.20 -2.12 -14.56
CA ARG A 36 3.29 -3.02 -14.20
C ARG A 36 3.40 -3.22 -12.69
N VAL A 37 3.96 -4.35 -12.30
CA VAL A 37 4.31 -4.66 -10.92
C VAL A 37 5.78 -5.07 -10.87
N VAL A 38 6.54 -4.42 -10.00
CA VAL A 38 7.94 -4.76 -9.71
C VAL A 38 7.99 -5.35 -8.31
N ILE A 39 8.52 -6.56 -8.18
CA ILE A 39 8.65 -7.26 -6.90
C ILE A 39 10.13 -7.37 -6.59
N GLU A 40 10.54 -6.75 -5.49
CA GLU A 40 11.88 -6.86 -4.95
C GLU A 40 11.87 -7.96 -3.88
N ARG A 41 12.69 -8.99 -4.10
CA ARG A 41 12.83 -10.15 -3.20
C ARG A 41 14.16 -10.10 -2.48
N HIS A 42 14.21 -10.69 -1.30
CA HIS A 42 15.43 -10.76 -0.53
C HIS A 42 16.46 -11.64 -1.28
N PRO A 43 17.73 -11.19 -1.41
CA PRO A 43 18.75 -11.94 -2.15
C PRO A 43 19.02 -13.33 -1.56
N ASP A 44 19.02 -13.44 -0.23
CA ASP A 44 19.23 -14.70 0.48
C ASP A 44 17.95 -15.52 0.72
N ASP A 45 16.76 -14.93 0.49
CA ASP A 45 15.48 -15.62 0.72
C ASP A 45 14.46 -15.24 -0.37
N ALA A 46 14.34 -16.10 -1.38
CA ALA A 46 13.43 -15.89 -2.50
C ALA A 46 11.94 -15.96 -2.10
N GLY A 47 11.62 -16.47 -0.92
CA GLY A 47 10.26 -16.48 -0.36
C GLY A 47 9.88 -15.15 0.28
N ARG A 48 10.87 -14.32 0.64
CA ARG A 48 10.67 -13.05 1.33
C ARG A 48 10.62 -11.89 0.34
N CYS A 49 9.42 -11.34 0.14
CA CYS A 49 9.24 -10.06 -0.55
C CYS A 49 9.71 -8.91 0.35
N VAL A 50 10.63 -8.10 -0.15
CA VAL A 50 11.19 -6.92 0.54
C VAL A 50 10.38 -5.68 0.17
N ALA A 51 10.06 -5.52 -1.11
CA ALA A 51 9.25 -4.42 -1.61
C ALA A 51 8.39 -4.85 -2.79
N VAL A 52 7.22 -4.22 -2.92
CA VAL A 52 6.37 -4.35 -4.10
C VAL A 52 6.07 -2.95 -4.61
N THR A 53 6.44 -2.67 -5.85
CA THR A 53 6.15 -1.40 -6.52
C THR A 53 5.08 -1.62 -7.59
N LEU A 54 3.92 -1.01 -7.39
CA LEU A 54 2.82 -1.01 -8.33
C LEU A 54 2.90 0.25 -9.18
N ILE A 55 2.89 0.10 -10.51
CA ILE A 55 3.05 1.18 -11.48
C ILE A 55 1.75 1.34 -12.27
N ALA A 56 1.22 2.56 -12.31
CA ALA A 56 0.03 2.94 -13.06
C ALA A 56 0.25 4.25 -13.82
N ASP A 57 -0.70 4.61 -14.68
CA ASP A 57 -0.71 5.91 -15.34
C ASP A 57 -0.97 7.05 -14.33
N SER A 58 -0.32 8.20 -14.49
CA SER A 58 -0.53 9.37 -13.63
C SER A 58 -1.96 9.93 -13.71
N SER A 59 -2.70 9.65 -14.79
CA SER A 59 -4.12 10.01 -14.89
C SER A 59 -4.97 9.43 -13.75
N PHE A 60 -4.53 8.33 -13.14
CA PHE A 60 -5.21 7.70 -12.01
C PHE A 60 -4.65 8.08 -10.64
N GLU A 61 -3.74 9.06 -10.56
CA GLU A 61 -3.14 9.50 -9.30
C GLU A 61 -4.18 9.96 -8.28
N SER A 62 -5.13 10.80 -8.68
CA SER A 62 -6.19 11.29 -7.79
C SER A 62 -7.03 10.13 -7.25
N THR A 63 -7.38 9.17 -8.10
CA THR A 63 -8.14 7.98 -7.71
C THR A 63 -7.35 7.13 -6.72
N MET A 64 -6.06 6.92 -6.95
CA MET A 64 -5.22 6.14 -6.03
C MET A 64 -5.09 6.81 -4.67
N ARG A 65 -4.86 8.14 -4.64
CA ARG A 65 -4.82 8.91 -3.40
C ARG A 65 -6.14 8.81 -2.65
N GLU A 66 -7.27 8.88 -3.34
CA GLU A 66 -8.59 8.71 -2.71
C GLU A 66 -8.79 7.29 -2.15
N ILE A 67 -8.39 6.24 -2.88
CA ILE A 67 -8.49 4.86 -2.38
C ILE A 67 -7.62 4.66 -1.14
N LEU A 68 -6.38 5.16 -1.17
CA LEU A 68 -5.44 5.09 -0.05
C LEU A 68 -5.95 5.86 1.17
N LYS A 69 -6.51 7.05 0.96
CA LYS A 69 -7.13 7.85 2.01
C LYS A 69 -8.38 7.17 2.58
N ARG A 70 -9.29 6.67 1.73
CA ARG A 70 -10.57 6.11 2.17
C ARG A 70 -10.43 4.73 2.81
N SER A 71 -9.52 3.91 2.30
CA SER A 71 -9.39 2.51 2.72
C SER A 71 -8.38 2.32 3.83
N PHE A 72 -7.33 3.15 3.85
CA PHE A 72 -6.18 2.98 4.76
C PHE A 72 -5.85 4.24 5.57
N ASN A 73 -6.64 5.31 5.42
CA ASN A 73 -6.40 6.61 6.05
C ASN A 73 -5.00 7.19 5.76
N LEU A 74 -4.44 6.81 4.60
CA LEU A 74 -3.14 7.28 4.15
C LEU A 74 -3.30 8.53 3.30
N THR A 75 -2.68 9.61 3.74
CA THR A 75 -2.58 10.86 2.98
C THR A 75 -1.16 11.07 2.50
N PHE A 76 -1.04 11.43 1.22
CA PHE A 76 0.22 11.76 0.56
C PHE A 76 0.15 13.21 0.04
N PRO A 77 1.22 14.01 0.17
CA PRO A 77 1.28 15.36 -0.39
C PRO A 77 1.36 15.33 -1.92
N VAL A 78 0.93 16.41 -2.59
CA VAL A 78 0.79 16.48 -4.07
C VAL A 78 2.11 16.16 -4.80
N ALA A 79 3.26 16.54 -4.24
CA ALA A 79 4.57 16.22 -4.81
C ALA A 79 4.98 14.74 -4.70
N GLY A 80 4.14 13.87 -4.13
CA GLY A 80 4.52 12.53 -3.70
C GLY A 80 5.19 12.57 -2.32
N GLY A 81 5.28 11.42 -1.67
CA GLY A 81 5.88 11.32 -0.35
C GLY A 81 5.78 9.94 0.27
N SER A 82 6.43 9.78 1.42
CA SER A 82 6.30 8.59 2.25
C SER A 82 5.24 8.81 3.31
N SER A 83 4.43 7.79 3.54
CA SER A 83 3.41 7.79 4.59
C SER A 83 3.46 6.42 5.26
N GLU A 84 3.45 6.42 6.58
CA GLU A 84 3.46 5.18 7.34
C GLU A 84 2.03 4.69 7.52
N LEU A 85 1.81 3.42 7.17
CA LEU A 85 0.59 2.74 7.53
C LEU A 85 0.57 2.64 9.05
N ALA A 86 -0.39 3.29 9.70
CA ALA A 86 -0.58 3.13 11.12
C ALA A 86 -0.76 1.63 11.42
N ALA A 87 0.07 1.09 12.30
CA ALA A 87 -0.07 -0.29 12.75
C ALA A 87 -1.51 -0.47 13.25
N GLU A 88 -2.21 -1.48 12.73
CA GLU A 88 -3.57 -1.77 13.14
C GLU A 88 -3.55 -2.00 14.65
N VAL A 89 -4.13 -1.08 15.42
CA VAL A 89 -4.30 -1.25 16.86
C VAL A 89 -5.11 -2.53 17.02
N PRO A 90 -4.58 -3.58 17.68
CA PRO A 90 -5.32 -4.82 17.84
C PRO A 90 -6.64 -4.46 18.50
N THR A 91 -7.74 -4.71 17.77
CA THR A 91 -9.08 -4.46 18.27
C THR A 91 -9.20 -5.21 19.60
N PRO A 92 -9.52 -4.55 20.73
CA PRO A 92 -9.66 -5.26 21.98
C PRO A 92 -10.74 -6.31 21.77
N VAL A 93 -10.34 -7.59 21.86
CA VAL A 93 -11.21 -8.75 21.77
C VAL A 93 -12.34 -8.48 22.74
N ARG A 94 -13.54 -8.29 22.19
CA ARG A 94 -14.74 -7.92 22.95
C ARG A 94 -15.02 -9.10 23.88
N ALA A 95 -14.48 -9.03 25.10
CA ALA A 95 -14.67 -10.04 26.13
C ALA A 95 -16.18 -10.14 26.37
N SER A 96 -16.77 -11.16 25.77
CA SER A 96 -18.15 -11.54 26.01
C SER A 96 -18.26 -11.86 27.49
N ARG A 97 -18.96 -11.00 28.22
CA ARG A 97 -19.38 -11.27 29.60
C ARG A 97 -20.18 -12.57 29.58
N TYR A 98 -19.55 -13.67 30.00
CA TYR A 98 -20.27 -14.83 30.47
C TYR A 98 -20.93 -14.43 31.79
N ARG A 99 -22.25 -14.20 31.74
CA ARG A 99 -23.12 -14.21 32.91
C ARG A 99 -23.66 -15.63 33.02
N ARG A 100 -23.23 -16.37 34.03
CA ARG A 100 -24.00 -17.44 34.66
C ARG A 100 -23.91 -17.27 36.15
#